data_AF-A0A352JF44-F1
#
_entry.id   AF-A0A352JF44-F1
#
_cell.length_a   1.000
_cell.length_b   1.000
_cell.length_c   1.000
_cell.angle_alpha   90.00
_cell.angle_beta   90.00
_cell.angle_gamma   90.00
#
_symmetry.space_group_name_H-M   'P 1'
#
loop_
_entity.id
_entity.type
_entity.pdbx_description
1 polymer ?
#
loop_
_entity_poly.entity_id
_entity_poly.type
_entity_poly.pdbx_seq_one_letter_code
_entity_poly.pdbx_strand_id
1 'polypeptide(L)'
;MSQLTYLMDEICAGVEIYYTGRQGGQYLKTAFILCDDYTELTSKLFLLKRNQNWSDTRPNGRFKNYHDIQNDVQAEFATGTAELAQVQALHTNMKSRRDRRNDFFHSTHLLDLSVTPRNCVESFLELLDYGKLLFASDWTTELRASRNLDSLEIFLRLEQKSFSDPSIMYRVNDILRDWRCNVQTLPRGRKGVHVAMHPEDLHLRLCIIHGGQELRDRLAALSP
;
A
#
# COMPACT_ATOMS: atom_id res chain seq x y z
N MET A 1 10.35 19.59 2.24
CA MET A 1 9.45 18.44 1.97
C MET A 1 9.21 17.72 3.27
N SER A 2 7.98 17.27 3.53
CA SER A 2 7.69 16.50 4.74
C SER A 2 8.29 15.09 4.59
N GLN A 3 8.69 14.45 5.69
CA GLN A 3 9.12 13.05 5.65
C GLN A 3 7.99 12.11 5.21
N LEU A 4 6.73 12.55 5.36
CA LEU A 4 5.54 11.83 4.93
C LEU A 4 5.46 11.73 3.41
N THR A 5 5.90 12.75 2.65
CA THR A 5 5.97 12.68 1.18
C THR A 5 6.82 11.50 0.71
N TYR A 6 7.98 11.26 1.34
CA TYR A 6 8.85 10.13 0.97
C TYR A 6 8.21 8.77 1.28
N LEU A 7 7.49 8.65 2.42
CA LEU A 7 6.72 7.45 2.73
C LEU A 7 5.65 7.18 1.66
N MET A 8 4.96 8.22 1.18
CA MET A 8 3.95 8.06 0.13
C MET A 8 4.56 7.53 -1.17
N ASP A 9 5.73 8.04 -1.56
CA ASP A 9 6.41 7.56 -2.76
C ASP A 9 6.84 6.09 -2.66
N GLU A 10 7.30 5.66 -1.48
CA GLU A 10 7.61 4.26 -1.19
C GLU A 10 6.37 3.37 -1.25
N ILE A 11 5.27 3.77 -0.61
CA ILE A 11 4.00 3.03 -0.67
C ILE A 11 3.51 2.94 -2.12
N CYS A 12 3.57 4.03 -2.88
CA CYS A 12 3.24 4.05 -4.30
C CYS A 12 4.07 3.04 -5.09
N ALA A 13 5.38 2.97 -4.84
CA ALA A 13 6.26 2.00 -5.49
C ALA A 13 5.87 0.55 -5.14
N GLY A 14 5.58 0.25 -3.87
CA GLY A 14 5.12 -1.08 -3.45
C GLY A 14 3.83 -1.51 -4.14
N VAL A 15 2.86 -0.60 -4.25
CA VAL A 15 1.59 -0.88 -4.93
C VAL A 15 1.79 -1.04 -6.44
N GLU A 16 2.70 -0.29 -7.06
CA GLU A 16 3.08 -0.51 -8.47
C GLU A 16 3.75 -1.88 -8.70
N ILE A 17 4.59 -2.35 -7.76
CA ILE A 17 5.18 -3.70 -7.81
C ILE A 17 4.09 -4.78 -7.76
N TYR A 18 3.08 -4.60 -6.90
CA TYR A 18 1.92 -5.49 -6.87
C TYR A 18 1.23 -5.57 -8.24
N TYR A 19 0.83 -4.44 -8.83
CA TYR A 19 0.08 -4.46 -10.10
C TYR A 19 0.92 -4.94 -11.29
N THR A 20 2.22 -4.65 -11.32
CA THR A 20 3.11 -5.08 -12.40
C THR A 20 3.40 -6.57 -12.36
N GLY A 21 3.37 -7.16 -11.18
CA GLY A 21 3.79 -8.54 -10.97
C GLY A 21 2.68 -9.47 -10.50
N ARG A 22 1.42 -9.04 -10.48
CA ARG A 22 0.29 -9.79 -9.89
C ARG A 22 0.12 -11.22 -10.43
N GLN A 23 0.59 -11.50 -11.65
CA GLN A 23 0.56 -12.83 -12.26
C GLN A 23 1.75 -13.72 -11.87
N GLY A 24 2.83 -13.12 -11.35
CA GLY A 24 4.04 -13.83 -10.93
C GLY A 24 4.13 -13.93 -9.40
N GLY A 25 4.07 -15.15 -8.86
CA GLY A 25 4.07 -15.37 -7.40
C GLY A 25 5.25 -14.73 -6.64
N GLN A 26 6.41 -14.58 -7.28
CA GLN A 26 7.58 -13.90 -6.70
C GLN A 26 7.34 -12.40 -6.45
N TYR A 27 6.61 -11.70 -7.33
CA TYR A 27 6.31 -10.29 -7.15
C TYR A 27 5.23 -10.05 -6.10
N LEU A 28 4.26 -10.96 -5.98
CA LEU A 28 3.27 -10.93 -4.89
C LEU A 28 3.96 -11.01 -3.52
N LYS A 29 4.93 -11.93 -3.37
CA LYS A 29 5.73 -12.04 -2.15
C LYS A 29 6.52 -10.77 -1.87
N THR A 30 7.19 -10.20 -2.88
CA THR A 30 7.94 -8.95 -2.74
C THR A 30 7.03 -7.80 -2.30
N ALA A 31 5.90 -7.59 -2.96
CA ALA A 31 4.95 -6.53 -2.61
C ALA A 31 4.39 -6.71 -1.19
N PHE A 32 4.09 -7.95 -0.80
CA PHE A 32 3.61 -8.28 0.54
C PHE A 32 4.66 -7.99 1.63
N ILE A 33 5.94 -8.34 1.39
CA ILE A 33 7.05 -8.04 2.31
C ILE A 33 7.26 -6.52 2.43
N LEU A 34 7.28 -5.81 1.30
CA LEU A 34 7.44 -4.35 1.30
C LEU A 34 6.30 -3.67 2.05
N CYS A 35 5.05 -4.09 1.84
CA CYS A 35 3.90 -3.57 2.57
C CYS A 35 4.09 -3.68 4.09
N ASP A 36 4.62 -4.81 4.56
CA ASP A 36 4.89 -5.03 5.98
C ASP A 36 6.01 -4.11 6.51
N ASP A 37 7.10 -3.94 5.78
CA ASP A 37 8.16 -2.99 6.15
C ASP A 37 7.66 -1.53 6.15
N TYR A 38 6.74 -1.18 5.25
CA TYR A 38 6.10 0.13 5.24
C TYR A 38 5.19 0.36 6.45
N THR A 39 4.59 -0.67 7.05
CA THR A 39 3.85 -0.48 8.32
C THR A 39 4.80 -0.05 9.43
N GLU A 40 5.99 -0.66 9.53
CA GLU A 40 7.00 -0.28 10.51
C GLU A 40 7.47 1.16 10.29
N LEU A 41 7.77 1.52 9.03
CA LEU A 41 8.18 2.88 8.69
C LEU A 41 7.09 3.91 8.99
N THR A 42 5.83 3.58 8.72
CA THR A 42 4.66 4.41 9.02
C THR A 42 4.55 4.67 10.53
N SER A 43 4.69 3.63 11.35
CA SER A 43 4.68 3.75 12.82
C SER A 43 5.83 4.62 13.33
N LYS A 44 7.07 4.38 12.85
CA LYS A 44 8.25 5.16 13.25
C LYS A 44 8.10 6.63 12.90
N LEU A 45 7.62 6.92 11.69
CA LEU A 45 7.39 8.30 11.24
C LEU A 45 6.33 9.01 12.10
N PHE A 46 5.25 8.31 12.45
CA PHE A 46 4.22 8.87 13.34
C PHE A 46 4.79 9.19 14.73
N LEU A 47 5.57 8.27 15.30
CA LEU A 47 6.20 8.45 16.60
C LEU A 47 7.17 9.62 16.61
N LEU A 48 8.02 9.76 15.59
CA LEU A 48 8.91 10.90 15.44
C LEU A 48 8.16 12.22 15.30
N LYS A 49 7.01 12.21 14.61
CA LYS A 49 6.16 13.39 14.44
C LYS A 49 5.48 13.81 15.75
N ARG A 50 5.02 12.85 16.56
CA ARG A 50 4.38 13.08 17.87
C ARG A 50 5.38 13.46 18.95
N ASN A 51 6.54 12.82 18.94
CA ASN A 51 7.61 13.02 19.90
C ASN A 51 8.96 13.04 19.18
N GLN A 52 9.52 14.25 19.01
CA GLN A 52 10.81 14.45 18.34
C GLN A 52 11.99 13.77 19.05
N ASN A 53 11.83 13.43 20.33
CA ASN A 53 12.84 12.70 21.12
C ASN A 53 12.62 11.19 21.10
N TRP A 54 11.62 10.69 20.38
CA TRP A 54 11.43 9.26 20.23
C TRP A 54 12.64 8.65 19.51
N SER A 55 13.06 7.48 19.98
CA SER A 55 14.13 6.70 19.38
C SER A 55 13.68 5.27 19.13
N ASP A 56 14.15 4.71 18.02
CA ASP A 56 14.04 3.30 17.68
C ASP A 56 15.11 2.45 18.39
N THR A 57 15.97 3.05 19.21
CA THR A 57 16.94 2.35 20.04
C THR A 57 16.50 2.32 21.50
N ARG A 58 16.75 1.19 22.14
CA ARG A 58 16.60 1.00 23.58
C ARG A 58 17.80 1.61 24.31
N PRO A 59 17.70 1.91 25.62
CA PRO A 59 18.83 2.45 26.40
C PRO A 59 20.10 1.59 26.39
N ASN A 60 19.98 0.29 26.10
CA ASN A 60 21.11 -0.63 25.96
C ASN A 60 21.73 -0.66 24.54
N GLY A 61 21.35 0.28 23.66
CA GLY A 61 21.86 0.41 22.30
C GLY A 61 21.28 -0.57 21.28
N ARG A 62 20.37 -1.47 21.68
CA ARG A 62 19.69 -2.39 20.75
C ARG A 62 18.49 -1.73 20.10
N PHE A 63 18.23 -2.03 18.83
CA PHE A 63 17.00 -1.60 18.16
C PHE A 63 15.76 -2.20 18.82
N LYS A 64 14.67 -1.43 18.81
CA LYS A 64 13.33 -1.87 19.18
C LYS A 64 12.82 -2.86 18.15
N ASN A 65 12.15 -3.90 18.62
CA ASN A 65 11.46 -4.85 17.76
C ASN A 65 10.15 -4.23 17.28
N TYR A 66 9.57 -4.83 16.24
CA TYR A 66 8.30 -4.37 15.64
C TYR A 66 7.16 -4.22 16.68
N HIS A 67 7.01 -5.17 17.60
CA HIS A 67 5.98 -5.09 18.64
C HIS A 67 6.24 -3.97 19.67
N ASP A 68 7.51 -3.62 19.94
CA ASP A 68 7.83 -2.49 20.82
C ASP A 68 7.35 -1.19 20.17
N ILE A 69 7.61 -1.04 18.86
CA ILE A 69 7.18 0.13 18.08
C ILE A 69 5.65 0.23 18.06
N GLN A 70 4.94 -0.88 17.85
CA GLN A 70 3.48 -0.89 17.90
C GLN A 70 2.92 -0.55 19.29
N ASN A 71 3.61 -0.93 20.37
CA ASN A 71 3.23 -0.54 21.73
C ASN A 71 3.44 0.95 21.96
N ASP A 72 4.57 1.51 21.48
CA ASP A 72 4.82 2.95 21.52
C ASP A 72 3.72 3.72 20.76
N VAL A 73 3.30 3.25 19.57
CA VAL A 73 2.19 3.89 18.82
C VAL A 73 0.92 3.88 19.65
N GLN A 74 0.55 2.76 20.27
CA GLN A 74 -0.66 2.67 21.10
C GLN A 74 -0.61 3.63 22.29
N ALA A 75 0.56 3.86 22.87
CA ALA A 75 0.74 4.77 24.01
C ALA A 75 0.47 6.24 23.66
N GLU A 76 0.52 6.61 22.37
CA GLU A 76 0.18 7.96 21.89
C GLU A 76 -1.35 8.21 21.83
N PHE A 77 -2.17 7.18 22.02
CA PHE A 77 -3.63 7.29 22.04
C PHE A 77 -4.17 7.22 23.46
N ALA A 78 -5.18 8.03 23.76
CA ALA A 78 -5.85 7.99 25.05
C ALA A 78 -6.58 6.66 25.26
N THR A 79 -6.48 6.10 26.47
CA THR A 79 -7.13 4.84 26.84
C THR A 79 -8.64 4.91 26.68
N GLY A 80 -9.24 3.86 26.11
CA GLY A 80 -10.69 3.75 25.95
C GLY A 80 -11.27 4.50 24.74
N THR A 81 -10.42 5.08 23.89
CA THR A 81 -10.86 5.74 22.64
C THR A 81 -11.17 4.73 21.53
N ALA A 82 -12.07 5.12 20.63
CA ALA A 82 -12.40 4.31 19.46
C ALA A 82 -11.19 4.18 18.50
N GLU A 83 -10.39 5.23 18.41
CA GLU A 83 -9.15 5.28 17.64
C GLU A 83 -8.14 4.26 18.15
N LEU A 84 -7.93 4.16 19.47
CA LEU A 84 -7.05 3.14 20.05
C LEU A 84 -7.54 1.73 19.71
N ALA A 85 -8.85 1.47 19.77
CA ALA A 85 -9.40 0.18 19.41
C ALA A 85 -9.17 -0.16 17.92
N GLN A 86 -9.30 0.82 17.03
CA GLN A 86 -8.99 0.65 15.61
C GLN A 86 -7.51 0.39 15.36
N VAL A 87 -6.61 1.14 16.02
CA VAL A 87 -5.16 0.91 15.99
C VAL A 87 -4.82 -0.52 16.42
N GLN A 88 -5.41 -0.99 17.53
CA GLN A 88 -5.17 -2.33 18.05
C GLN A 88 -5.65 -3.44 17.11
N ALA A 89 -6.81 -3.25 16.47
CA ALA A 89 -7.31 -4.18 15.46
C ALA A 89 -6.34 -4.29 14.26
N LEU A 90 -5.87 -3.15 13.75
CA LEU A 90 -4.90 -3.10 12.66
C LEU A 90 -3.55 -3.74 13.07
N HIS A 91 -3.05 -3.43 14.26
CA HIS A 91 -1.82 -4.02 14.78
C HIS A 91 -1.88 -5.55 14.88
N THR A 92 -3.05 -6.10 15.24
CA THR A 92 -3.25 -7.56 15.31
C THR A 92 -3.02 -8.21 13.95
N ASN A 93 -3.61 -7.66 12.89
CA ASN A 93 -3.47 -8.18 11.53
C ASN A 93 -2.04 -8.00 11.01
N MET A 94 -1.44 -6.82 11.24
CA MET A 94 -0.06 -6.53 10.83
C MET A 94 0.94 -7.44 11.53
N LYS A 95 0.80 -7.66 12.84
CA LYS A 95 1.67 -8.56 13.60
C LYS A 95 1.56 -9.99 13.09
N SER A 96 0.33 -10.46 12.82
CA SER A 96 0.13 -11.79 12.23
C SER A 96 0.85 -11.94 10.87
N ARG A 97 0.83 -10.90 10.02
CA ARG A 97 1.59 -10.90 8.76
C ARG A 97 3.09 -10.92 8.99
N ARG A 98 3.60 -10.08 9.89
CA ARG A 98 5.02 -10.01 10.26
C ARG A 98 5.52 -11.37 10.76
N ASP A 99 4.75 -12.03 11.61
CA ASP A 99 5.08 -13.34 12.17
C ASP A 99 5.15 -14.39 11.04
N ARG A 100 4.13 -14.47 10.15
CA ARG A 100 4.15 -15.36 8.98
C ARG A 100 5.35 -15.13 8.06
N ARG A 101 5.74 -13.86 7.87
CA ARG A 101 6.90 -13.48 7.08
C ARG A 101 8.21 -13.90 7.75
N ASN A 102 8.35 -13.66 9.05
CA ASN A 102 9.54 -14.05 9.81
C ASN A 102 9.68 -15.58 9.82
N ASP A 103 8.59 -16.31 10.01
CA ASP A 103 8.57 -17.78 9.91
C ASP A 103 9.07 -18.23 8.54
N PHE A 104 8.63 -17.61 7.45
CA PHE A 104 9.15 -17.95 6.11
C PHE A 104 10.67 -17.77 5.96
N PHE A 105 11.25 -16.72 6.56
CA PHE A 105 12.69 -16.46 6.47
C PHE A 105 13.54 -17.29 7.45
N HIS A 106 12.95 -17.77 8.54
CA HIS A 106 13.69 -18.42 9.64
C HIS A 106 13.32 -19.90 9.83
N SER A 107 12.32 -20.41 9.13
CA SER A 107 11.91 -21.80 9.14
C SER A 107 12.53 -22.58 7.97
N THR A 108 12.84 -23.85 8.20
CA THR A 108 13.19 -24.80 7.13
C THR A 108 11.99 -25.14 6.23
N HIS A 109 10.78 -24.73 6.62
CA HIS A 109 9.54 -24.89 5.85
C HIS A 109 9.35 -23.74 4.85
N LEU A 110 10.17 -23.71 3.80
CA LEU A 110 10.22 -22.67 2.75
C LEU A 110 8.95 -22.51 1.89
N LEU A 111 7.89 -23.27 2.16
CA LEU A 111 6.65 -23.28 1.37
C LEU A 111 5.51 -22.42 1.98
N ASP A 112 5.71 -21.87 3.18
CA ASP A 112 4.59 -21.32 3.97
C ASP A 112 4.19 -19.88 3.61
N LEU A 113 5.01 -19.15 2.85
CA LEU A 113 4.61 -17.83 2.35
C LEU A 113 3.85 -17.95 1.02
N SER A 114 2.73 -18.67 1.06
CA SER A 114 1.73 -18.66 0.01
C SER A 114 0.94 -17.35 0.09
N VAL A 115 1.26 -16.41 -0.81
CA VAL A 115 0.64 -15.09 -0.89
C VAL A 115 -0.27 -15.05 -2.11
N THR A 116 -1.54 -14.73 -1.88
CA THR A 116 -2.53 -14.51 -2.94
C THR A 116 -2.68 -13.02 -3.26
N PRO A 117 -3.22 -12.66 -4.43
CA PRO A 117 -3.59 -11.27 -4.73
C PRO A 117 -4.47 -10.64 -3.65
N ARG A 118 -5.45 -11.39 -3.12
CA ARG A 118 -6.30 -10.94 -2.00
C ARG A 118 -5.48 -10.51 -0.79
N ASN A 119 -4.46 -11.30 -0.41
CA ASN A 119 -3.62 -10.96 0.73
C ASN A 119 -2.86 -9.65 0.50
N CYS A 120 -2.36 -9.39 -0.72
CA CYS A 120 -1.69 -8.12 -1.04
C CYS A 120 -2.67 -6.94 -0.97
N VAL A 121 -3.85 -7.06 -1.59
CA VAL A 121 -4.87 -5.99 -1.59
C VAL A 121 -5.27 -5.62 -0.17
N GLU A 122 -5.64 -6.61 0.65
CA GLU A 122 -6.03 -6.39 2.03
C GLU A 122 -4.89 -5.76 2.85
N SER A 123 -3.65 -6.21 2.66
CA SER A 123 -2.49 -5.68 3.39
C SER A 123 -2.21 -4.21 3.06
N PHE A 124 -2.24 -3.84 1.78
CA PHE A 124 -2.04 -2.44 1.37
C PHE A 124 -3.19 -1.56 1.83
N LEU A 125 -4.43 -2.03 1.77
CA LEU A 125 -5.57 -1.26 2.28
C LEU A 125 -5.49 -1.03 3.78
N GLU A 126 -5.09 -2.03 4.56
CA GLU A 126 -4.85 -1.84 6.00
C GLU A 126 -3.72 -0.84 6.27
N LEU A 127 -2.63 -0.85 5.49
CA LEU A 127 -1.56 0.14 5.59
C LEU A 127 -2.09 1.56 5.29
N LEU A 128 -2.91 1.72 4.26
CA LEU A 128 -3.52 3.00 3.90
C LEU A 128 -4.50 3.50 4.97
N ASP A 129 -5.33 2.60 5.53
CA ASP A 129 -6.25 2.92 6.64
C ASP A 129 -5.49 3.29 7.91
N TYR A 130 -4.40 2.58 8.20
CA TYR A 130 -3.53 2.89 9.32
C TYR A 130 -2.88 4.26 9.18
N GLY A 131 -2.36 4.60 8.00
CA GLY A 131 -1.83 5.94 7.72
C GLY A 131 -2.86 7.04 7.93
N LYS A 132 -4.10 6.85 7.46
CA LYS A 132 -5.21 7.79 7.71
C LYS A 132 -5.48 7.98 9.19
N LEU A 133 -5.48 6.89 9.95
CA LEU A 133 -5.72 6.91 11.39
C LEU A 133 -4.60 7.65 12.15
N LEU A 134 -3.34 7.45 11.75
CA LEU A 134 -2.19 8.06 12.42
C LEU A 134 -1.98 9.54 12.07
N PHE A 135 -2.16 9.92 10.80
CA PHE A 135 -1.81 11.25 10.29
C PHE A 135 -3.01 12.13 9.90
N ALA A 136 -4.24 11.60 9.98
CA ALA A 136 -5.48 12.33 9.72
C ALA A 136 -5.48 13.11 8.39
N SER A 137 -5.70 14.44 8.42
CA SER A 137 -5.76 15.29 7.23
C SER A 137 -4.44 15.34 6.46
N ASP A 138 -3.31 15.20 7.14
CA ASP A 138 -1.99 15.26 6.51
C ASP A 138 -1.77 14.06 5.61
N TRP A 139 -2.30 12.89 5.99
CA TRP A 139 -2.30 11.70 5.14
C TRP A 139 -3.00 11.95 3.81
N THR A 140 -4.22 12.48 3.86
CA THR A 140 -5.05 12.71 2.67
C THR A 140 -4.41 13.73 1.75
N THR A 141 -3.79 14.76 2.31
CA THR A 141 -3.11 15.81 1.55
C THR A 141 -1.89 15.26 0.82
N GLU A 142 -1.02 14.52 1.52
CA GLU A 142 0.20 13.97 0.95
C GLU A 142 -0.10 12.83 -0.04
N LEU A 143 -1.12 12.00 0.23
CA LEU A 143 -1.54 10.93 -0.67
C LEU A 143 -2.06 11.46 -2.02
N ARG A 144 -2.81 12.58 -2.00
CA ARG A 144 -3.24 13.27 -3.23
C ARG A 144 -2.08 13.95 -3.98
N ALA A 145 -1.06 14.39 -3.25
CA ALA A 145 0.12 15.00 -3.84
C ALA A 145 1.12 13.96 -4.39
N SER A 146 1.10 12.73 -3.89
CA SER A 146 2.03 11.67 -4.30
C SER A 146 1.56 10.96 -5.57
N ARG A 147 2.16 11.36 -6.70
CA ARG A 147 2.07 10.71 -8.02
C ARG A 147 0.63 10.25 -8.34
N ASN A 148 0.38 8.95 -8.23
CA ASN A 148 -0.92 8.32 -8.52
C ASN A 148 -1.42 7.47 -7.36
N LEU A 149 -0.88 7.66 -6.15
CA LEU A 149 -1.23 6.84 -5.00
C LEU A 149 -2.73 6.93 -4.67
N ASP A 150 -3.34 8.11 -4.86
CA ASP A 150 -4.79 8.29 -4.74
C ASP A 150 -5.59 7.38 -5.70
N SER A 151 -5.23 7.36 -6.98
CA SER A 151 -5.84 6.47 -7.97
C SER A 151 -5.62 4.99 -7.64
N LEU A 152 -4.41 4.64 -7.17
CA LEU A 152 -4.06 3.28 -6.78
C LEU A 152 -4.83 2.83 -5.53
N GLU A 153 -5.05 3.70 -4.55
CA GLU A 153 -5.90 3.44 -3.39
C GLU A 153 -7.33 3.13 -3.84
N ILE A 154 -7.92 3.97 -4.69
CA ILE A 154 -9.28 3.75 -5.21
C ILE A 154 -9.35 2.39 -5.91
N PHE A 155 -8.34 2.05 -6.71
CA PHE A 155 -8.31 0.78 -7.41
C PHE A 155 -8.23 -0.41 -6.44
N LEU A 156 -7.37 -0.35 -5.42
CA LEU A 156 -7.28 -1.39 -4.39
C LEU A 156 -8.64 -1.59 -3.69
N ARG A 157 -9.36 -0.50 -3.39
CA ARG A 157 -10.71 -0.57 -2.78
C ARG A 157 -11.73 -1.23 -3.70
N LEU A 158 -11.71 -0.91 -5.00
CA LEU A 158 -12.58 -1.55 -5.99
C LEU A 158 -12.25 -3.03 -6.15
N GLU A 159 -10.96 -3.38 -6.17
CA GLU A 159 -10.49 -4.77 -6.23
C GLU A 159 -10.93 -5.55 -4.98
N GLN A 160 -10.80 -4.96 -3.78
CA GLN A 160 -11.32 -5.57 -2.55
C GLN A 160 -12.83 -5.80 -2.62
N LYS A 161 -13.62 -4.81 -3.07
CA LYS A 161 -15.07 -4.98 -3.23
C LYS A 161 -15.39 -6.10 -4.23
N SER A 162 -14.56 -6.27 -5.25
CA SER A 162 -14.77 -7.30 -6.28
C SER A 162 -14.62 -8.74 -5.80
N PHE A 163 -13.95 -8.94 -4.66
CA PHE A 163 -13.86 -10.23 -4.01
C PHE A 163 -15.22 -10.78 -3.57
N SER A 164 -16.19 -9.91 -3.37
CA SER A 164 -17.58 -10.24 -3.04
C SER A 164 -18.53 -9.97 -4.22
N ASP A 165 -18.24 -8.97 -5.06
CA ASP A 165 -19.02 -8.65 -6.26
C ASP A 165 -18.12 -8.55 -7.52
N PRO A 166 -17.96 -9.65 -8.27
CA PRO A 166 -17.13 -9.67 -9.48
C PRO A 166 -17.55 -8.68 -10.57
N SER A 167 -18.79 -8.18 -10.55
CA SER A 167 -19.28 -7.20 -11.54
C SER A 167 -18.54 -5.87 -11.47
N ILE A 168 -17.93 -5.55 -10.33
CA ILE A 168 -17.13 -4.33 -10.14
C ILE A 168 -15.92 -4.34 -11.07
N MET A 169 -15.18 -5.45 -11.15
CA MET A 169 -14.01 -5.52 -12.05
C MET A 169 -14.40 -5.47 -13.51
N TYR A 170 -15.59 -5.95 -13.88
CA TYR A 170 -16.10 -5.77 -15.24
C TYR A 170 -16.26 -4.28 -15.58
N ARG A 171 -16.90 -3.49 -14.70
CA ARG A 171 -17.09 -2.04 -14.90
C ARG A 171 -15.76 -1.28 -14.88
N VAL A 172 -14.83 -1.68 -14.02
CA VAL A 172 -13.47 -1.15 -14.01
C VAL A 172 -12.79 -1.41 -15.36
N ASN A 173 -12.84 -2.64 -15.86
CA ASN A 173 -12.26 -3.00 -17.14
C ASN A 173 -12.90 -2.23 -18.31
N ASP A 174 -14.19 -1.94 -18.27
CA ASP A 174 -14.85 -1.08 -19.27
C ASP A 174 -14.28 0.34 -19.26
N ILE A 175 -14.16 0.96 -18.07
CA ILE A 175 -13.54 2.29 -17.93
C ILE A 175 -12.11 2.27 -18.48
N LEU A 176 -11.32 1.26 -18.12
CA LEU A 176 -9.92 1.15 -18.54
C LEU A 176 -9.80 0.91 -20.05
N ARG A 177 -10.66 0.08 -20.63
CA ARG A 177 -10.67 -0.23 -22.07
C ARG A 177 -10.95 1.02 -22.91
N ASP A 178 -11.87 1.86 -22.44
CA ASP A 178 -12.22 3.12 -23.08
C ASP A 178 -11.19 4.22 -22.79
N TRP A 179 -10.32 4.00 -21.80
CA TRP A 179 -9.27 4.93 -21.47
C TRP A 179 -8.21 4.95 -22.56
N ARG A 180 -8.25 6.00 -23.38
CA ARG A 180 -7.18 6.31 -24.31
C ARG A 180 -5.94 6.66 -23.48
N CYS A 181 -5.06 5.67 -23.28
CA CYS A 181 -3.73 5.91 -22.77
C CYS A 181 -3.18 7.13 -23.52
N ASN A 182 -2.81 8.19 -22.81
CA ASN A 182 -2.46 9.48 -23.41
C ASN A 182 -1.07 9.36 -24.07
N VAL A 183 -0.95 8.55 -25.13
CA VAL A 183 0.33 8.23 -25.80
C VAL A 183 0.91 9.45 -26.52
N GLN A 184 0.13 10.53 -26.63
CA GLN A 184 0.56 11.79 -27.24
C GLN A 184 1.60 12.56 -26.39
N THR A 185 1.66 12.32 -25.08
CA THR A 185 2.66 12.93 -24.18
C THR A 185 3.86 12.04 -23.91
N LEU A 186 3.87 10.79 -24.40
CA LEU A 186 5.05 9.93 -24.30
C LEU A 186 6.08 10.37 -25.34
N PRO A 187 7.30 10.77 -24.94
CA PRO A 187 8.32 11.19 -25.88
C PRO A 187 8.66 10.03 -26.83
N ARG A 188 8.29 10.19 -28.10
CA ARG A 188 8.60 9.25 -29.17
C ARG A 188 10.13 9.06 -29.22
N GLY A 189 10.61 7.85 -28.98
CA GLY A 189 12.00 7.48 -29.31
C GLY A 189 12.95 7.08 -28.18
N ARG A 190 12.50 6.89 -26.92
CA ARG A 190 13.38 6.23 -25.94
C ARG A 190 13.43 4.73 -26.18
N LYS A 191 14.60 4.22 -26.62
CA LYS A 191 14.93 2.79 -26.60
C LYS A 191 14.87 2.30 -25.14
N GLY A 192 14.15 1.21 -24.88
CA GLY A 192 14.03 0.60 -23.55
C GLY A 192 12.61 0.38 -23.03
N VAL A 193 11.56 0.68 -23.80
CA VAL A 193 10.18 0.35 -23.40
C VAL A 193 9.99 -1.16 -23.57
N HIS A 194 9.95 -1.89 -22.46
CA HIS A 194 9.66 -3.32 -22.43
C HIS A 194 8.27 -3.58 -23.02
N VAL A 195 8.23 -4.38 -24.10
CA VAL A 195 7.00 -4.98 -24.62
C VAL A 195 6.58 -6.06 -23.61
N ALA A 196 5.45 -5.83 -22.91
CA ALA A 196 4.89 -6.81 -22.00
C ALA A 196 4.25 -7.97 -22.79
N MET A 197 4.45 -9.21 -22.33
CA MET A 197 3.81 -10.41 -22.92
C MET A 197 2.27 -10.41 -22.80
N HIS A 198 1.72 -9.62 -21.87
CA HIS A 198 0.27 -9.41 -21.72
C HIS A 198 -0.02 -7.89 -21.77
N PRO A 199 -0.54 -7.37 -22.90
CA PRO A 199 -0.84 -5.94 -23.08
C PRO A 199 -1.78 -5.37 -22.01
N GLU A 200 -2.59 -6.23 -21.42
CA GLU A 200 -3.67 -5.91 -20.48
C GLU A 200 -3.15 -5.46 -19.11
N ASP A 201 -2.05 -6.06 -18.62
CA ASP A 201 -1.42 -5.67 -17.36
C ASP A 201 -0.61 -4.37 -17.50
N LEU A 202 0.00 -4.14 -18.67
CA LEU A 202 0.68 -2.88 -18.97
C LEU A 202 -0.31 -1.74 -19.22
N HIS A 203 -1.43 -2.01 -19.90
CA HIS A 203 -2.50 -1.04 -20.13
C HIS A 203 -3.16 -0.62 -18.81
N LEU A 204 -3.46 -1.58 -17.93
CA LEU A 204 -3.93 -1.32 -16.57
C LEU A 204 -2.97 -0.39 -15.83
N ARG A 205 -1.67 -0.72 -15.83
CA ARG A 205 -0.64 0.09 -15.18
C ARG A 205 -0.58 1.50 -15.76
N LEU A 206 -0.52 1.64 -17.09
CA LEU A 206 -0.41 2.93 -17.74
C LEU A 206 -1.66 3.80 -17.53
N CYS A 207 -2.84 3.19 -17.52
CA CYS A 207 -4.08 3.89 -17.19
C CYS A 207 -4.03 4.39 -15.76
N ILE A 208 -3.68 3.57 -14.77
CA ILE A 208 -3.68 4.02 -13.37
C ILE A 208 -2.55 5.03 -13.10
N ILE A 209 -1.37 4.87 -13.71
CA ILE A 209 -0.20 5.76 -13.51
C ILE A 209 -0.28 7.06 -14.33
N HIS A 210 -1.03 7.09 -15.43
CA HIS A 210 -1.08 8.28 -16.30
C HIS A 210 -2.50 8.77 -16.59
N GLY A 211 -3.51 8.20 -15.94
CA GLY A 211 -4.92 8.54 -16.16
C GLY A 211 -5.34 9.88 -15.57
N GLY A 212 -4.57 10.41 -14.61
CA GLY A 212 -4.84 11.71 -14.00
C GLY A 212 -6.20 11.79 -13.28
N GLN A 213 -6.65 13.01 -13.03
CA GLN A 213 -7.83 13.30 -12.20
C GLN A 213 -9.13 12.73 -12.80
N GLU A 214 -9.32 12.80 -14.12
CA GLU A 214 -10.55 12.34 -14.75
C GLU A 214 -10.73 10.81 -14.61
N LEU A 215 -9.68 10.01 -14.84
CA LEU A 215 -9.77 8.56 -14.63
C LEU A 215 -10.07 8.25 -13.18
N ARG A 216 -9.34 8.91 -12.28
CA ARG A 216 -9.51 8.77 -10.83
C ARG A 216 -10.96 9.01 -10.42
N ASP A 217 -11.59 10.09 -10.90
CA ASP A 217 -12.96 10.43 -10.56
C ASP A 217 -13.98 9.43 -11.15
N ARG A 218 -13.76 8.91 -12.36
CA ARG A 218 -14.59 7.84 -12.94
C ARG A 218 -14.48 6.54 -12.15
N LEU A 219 -13.26 6.16 -11.71
CA LEU A 219 -13.06 4.99 -10.86
C LEU A 219 -13.70 5.22 -9.49
N ALA A 220 -13.56 6.40 -8.89
CA ALA A 220 -14.17 6.75 -7.61
C ALA A 220 -15.70 6.66 -7.66
N ALA A 221 -16.32 7.02 -8.79
CA ALA A 221 -17.76 6.90 -8.98
C ALA A 221 -18.29 5.45 -8.96
N LEU A 222 -17.42 4.44 -9.10
CA LEU A 222 -17.79 3.03 -8.91
C LEU A 222 -17.82 2.61 -7.43
N SER A 223 -17.27 3.43 -6.54
CA SER A 223 -17.35 3.23 -5.09
C SER A 223 -18.48 4.09 -4.51
N PRO A 224 -19.66 3.51 -4.22
CA PRO A 224 -20.65 4.17 -3.37
C PRO A 224 -20.10 4.37 -1.95
#